data_AF-A0A6L8HYR9-F1
#
_entry.id   AF-A0A6L8HYR9-F1
#
_cell.length_a   1.000
_cell.length_b   1.000
_cell.length_c   1.000
_cell.angle_alpha   90.00
_cell.angle_beta   90.00
_cell.angle_gamma   90.00
#
_symmetry.space_group_name_H-M   'P 1'
#
loop_
_entity.id
_entity.type
_entity.pdbx_description
1 polymer ?
#
loop_
_entity_poly.entity_id
_entity_poly.type
_entity_poly.pdbx_seq_one_letter_code
_entity_poly.pdbx_strand_id
1 'polypeptide(L)'
;RYGIPNERAFGLAMRDMKSYAKQIGKDHDLALSLWDSGWYEARTVAVFIAEPSATTSAQMDAWAADFDSWAICDTACFHLFDRTRHAWGTVPKWARARGEFKKRAAFALLWGLSGHDKEAEDQRFVDALKWIEHGAQDERLYVKKSVDMALRAIGKRNRTLNDAARDVAARLAADPARAPSWVGRHALRELESERVQTRL
;
A
#
# COMPACT_ATOMS: atom_id res chain seq x y z
N ARG A 1 10.25 -17.27 8.17
CA ARG A 1 8.88 -17.75 7.84
C ARG A 1 8.09 -16.77 6.95
N TYR A 2 8.27 -15.45 7.06
CA TYR A 2 7.44 -14.46 6.33
C TYR A 2 8.19 -13.57 5.33
N GLY A 3 9.49 -13.82 5.09
CA GLY A 3 10.32 -12.98 4.22
C GLY A 3 10.52 -11.56 4.77
N ILE A 4 10.60 -11.43 6.09
CA ILE A 4 10.97 -10.20 6.78
C ILE A 4 12.41 -10.42 7.28
N PRO A 5 13.37 -9.52 6.93
CA PRO A 5 14.75 -9.58 7.43
C PRO A 5 14.79 -9.61 8.97
N ASN A 6 15.78 -10.29 9.54
CA ASN A 6 15.91 -10.46 10.99
C ASN A 6 17.26 -9.98 11.55
N GLU A 7 18.13 -9.44 10.70
CA GLU A 7 19.45 -8.93 11.07
C GLU A 7 19.34 -7.69 11.97
N ARG A 8 18.28 -6.89 11.79
CA ARG A 8 17.93 -5.74 12.62
C ARG A 8 16.48 -5.81 13.12
N ALA A 9 16.14 -6.92 13.77
CA ALA A 9 14.84 -7.12 14.39
C ALA A 9 14.96 -7.67 15.82
N PHE A 10 14.17 -7.11 16.75
CA PHE A 10 14.05 -7.61 18.13
C PHE A 10 13.08 -8.80 18.25
N GLY A 11 12.20 -9.00 17.26
CA GLY A 11 11.21 -10.06 17.27
C GLY A 11 9.94 -9.73 18.06
N LEU A 12 9.61 -8.44 18.22
CA LEU A 12 8.41 -8.04 18.98
C LEU A 12 7.13 -8.27 18.17
N ALA A 13 6.05 -8.60 18.87
CA ALA A 13 4.74 -8.70 18.23
C ALA A 13 4.21 -7.31 17.86
N MET A 14 3.43 -7.23 16.77
CA MET A 14 2.76 -6.00 16.33
C MET A 14 1.89 -5.38 17.41
N ARG A 15 1.25 -6.20 18.27
CA ARG A 15 0.48 -5.72 19.42
C ARG A 15 1.34 -4.91 20.38
N ASP A 16 2.55 -5.37 20.66
CA ASP A 16 3.43 -4.76 21.65
C ASP A 16 4.02 -3.45 21.08
N MET A 17 4.41 -3.43 19.79
CA MET A 17 4.79 -2.20 19.09
C MET A 17 3.68 -1.14 19.11
N LYS A 18 2.43 -1.53 18.86
CA LYS A 18 1.27 -0.60 18.97
C LYS A 18 1.06 -0.12 20.40
N SER A 19 1.31 -0.96 21.41
CA SER A 19 1.24 -0.58 22.83
C SER A 19 2.27 0.51 23.15
N TYR A 20 3.53 0.33 22.74
CA TYR A 20 4.57 1.34 22.90
C TYR A 20 4.22 2.65 22.19
N ALA A 21 3.81 2.58 20.93
CA ALA A 21 3.39 3.77 20.18
C ALA A 21 2.24 4.53 20.87
N LYS A 22 1.28 3.80 21.45
CA LYS A 22 0.18 4.40 22.21
C LYS A 22 0.66 5.10 23.49
N GLN A 23 1.63 4.53 24.20
CA GLN A 23 2.18 5.13 25.42
C GLN A 23 2.98 6.41 25.10
N ILE A 24 3.71 6.42 23.99
CA ILE A 24 4.49 7.58 23.52
C ILE A 24 3.56 8.70 23.04
N GLY A 25 2.50 8.36 22.30
CA GLY A 25 1.67 9.35 21.61
C GLY A 25 2.32 9.81 20.30
N LYS A 26 1.94 11.01 19.83
CA LYS A 26 2.55 11.57 18.63
C LYS A 26 3.81 12.36 18.97
N ASP A 27 4.89 12.05 18.27
CA ASP A 27 6.19 12.70 18.42
C ASP A 27 6.97 12.50 17.12
N HIS A 28 7.05 13.55 16.30
CA HIS A 28 7.67 13.46 14.97
C HIS A 28 9.20 13.41 15.03
N ASP A 29 9.82 14.12 15.97
CA ASP A 29 11.29 14.13 16.12
C ASP A 29 11.79 12.78 16.63
N LEU A 30 11.06 12.18 17.57
CA LEU A 30 11.32 10.81 18.00
C LEU A 30 11.06 9.81 16.86
N ALA A 31 10.02 10.02 16.04
CA ALA A 31 9.78 9.16 14.88
C ALA A 31 10.98 9.15 13.91
N LEU A 32 11.54 10.31 13.60
CA LEU A 32 12.73 10.43 12.75
C LEU A 32 13.91 9.68 13.37
N SER A 33 14.17 9.90 14.66
CA SER A 33 15.26 9.23 15.39
C SER A 33 15.10 7.70 15.44
N LEU A 34 13.88 7.21 15.67
CA LEU A 34 13.58 5.78 15.65
C LEU A 34 13.74 5.18 14.26
N TRP A 35 13.36 5.92 13.20
CA TRP A 35 13.51 5.47 11.83
C TRP A 35 14.98 5.26 11.47
N ASP A 36 15.82 6.24 11.81
CA ASP A 36 17.25 6.27 11.50
C ASP A 36 18.05 5.20 12.25
N SER A 37 17.53 4.68 13.36
CA SER A 37 18.12 3.54 14.07
C SER A 37 18.25 2.28 13.20
N GLY A 38 17.41 2.15 12.17
CA GLY A 38 17.41 1.03 11.23
C GLY A 38 16.85 -0.28 11.78
N TRP A 39 16.30 -0.28 13.00
CA TRP A 39 15.63 -1.46 13.57
C TRP A 39 14.19 -1.57 13.09
N TYR A 40 13.76 -2.77 12.70
CA TYR A 40 12.43 -3.02 12.15
C TYR A 40 11.31 -2.56 13.10
N GLU A 41 11.38 -2.91 14.39
CA GLU A 41 10.39 -2.51 15.38
C GLU A 41 10.43 -1.00 15.65
N ALA A 42 11.63 -0.39 15.69
CA ALA A 42 11.77 1.04 15.87
C ALA A 42 11.16 1.83 14.71
N ARG A 43 11.44 1.43 13.46
CA ARG A 43 10.80 1.99 12.25
C ARG A 43 9.28 1.78 12.25
N THR A 44 8.82 0.64 12.73
CA THR A 44 7.39 0.36 12.86
C THR A 44 6.73 1.28 13.89
N VAL A 45 7.34 1.49 15.06
CA VAL A 45 6.87 2.46 16.06
C VAL A 45 6.93 3.89 15.51
N ALA A 46 8.00 4.25 14.81
CA ALA A 46 8.15 5.55 14.15
C ALA A 46 6.96 5.88 13.26
N VAL A 47 6.50 4.93 12.42
CA VAL A 47 5.31 5.10 11.58
C VAL A 47 4.06 5.45 12.40
N PHE A 48 3.87 4.81 13.55
CA PHE A 48 2.68 5.04 14.38
C PHE A 48 2.72 6.39 15.09
N ILE A 49 3.90 6.85 15.53
CA ILE A 49 4.05 8.08 16.32
C ILE A 49 4.33 9.33 15.45
N ALA A 50 4.73 9.15 14.19
CA ALA A 50 4.93 10.25 13.26
C ALA A 50 3.64 11.04 13.00
N GLU A 51 3.78 12.36 12.85
CA GLU A 51 2.70 13.27 12.50
C GLU A 51 2.48 13.36 10.98
N PRO A 52 1.29 12.98 10.45
CA PRO A 52 1.02 13.04 9.01
C PRO A 52 1.09 14.46 8.42
N SER A 53 0.74 15.49 9.20
CA SER A 53 0.77 16.90 8.78
C SER A 53 2.20 17.44 8.63
N ALA A 54 3.13 16.96 9.47
CA ALA A 54 4.56 17.28 9.42
C ALA A 54 5.32 16.42 8.40
N THR A 55 4.78 15.25 8.04
CA THR A 55 5.43 14.32 7.09
C THR A 55 5.48 14.92 5.69
N THR A 56 6.70 15.16 5.20
CA THR A 56 6.93 15.78 3.88
C THR A 56 7.00 14.73 2.77
N SER A 57 6.79 15.15 1.52
CA SER A 57 7.03 14.27 0.36
C SER A 57 8.47 13.73 0.31
N ALA A 58 9.45 14.53 0.73
CA ALA A 58 10.85 14.12 0.75
C ALA A 58 11.11 13.02 1.80
N GLN A 59 10.51 13.16 2.99
CA GLN A 59 10.55 12.12 4.01
C GLN A 59 9.91 10.82 3.54
N MET A 60 8.74 10.88 2.90
CA MET A 60 8.10 9.70 2.32
C MET A 60 9.05 9.00 1.32
N ASP A 61 9.69 9.78 0.45
CA ASP A 61 10.61 9.26 -0.55
C ASP A 61 11.87 8.62 0.06
N ALA A 62 12.39 9.20 1.14
CA ALA A 62 13.53 8.69 1.90
C ALA A 62 13.17 7.38 2.63
N TRP A 63 12.08 7.38 3.39
CA TRP A 63 11.61 6.19 4.10
C TRP A 63 11.26 5.05 3.14
N ALA A 64 10.69 5.36 1.98
CA ALA A 64 10.40 4.34 0.96
C ALA A 64 11.66 3.76 0.30
N ALA A 65 12.80 4.48 0.32
CA ALA A 65 14.08 3.95 -0.15
C ALA A 65 14.68 2.94 0.83
N ASP A 66 14.32 3.04 2.12
CA ASP A 66 14.79 2.15 3.19
C ASP A 66 13.97 0.86 3.35
N PHE A 67 12.88 0.70 2.61
CA PHE A 67 12.05 -0.50 2.69
C PHE A 67 12.80 -1.74 2.21
N ASP A 68 12.89 -2.74 3.09
CA ASP A 68 13.51 -4.04 2.87
C ASP A 68 12.53 -5.21 2.97
N SER A 69 11.27 -4.91 3.30
CA SER A 69 10.22 -5.90 3.49
C SER A 69 8.85 -5.32 3.17
N TRP A 70 7.94 -6.22 2.78
CA TRP A 70 6.54 -5.88 2.57
C TRP A 70 5.86 -5.38 3.85
N ALA A 71 6.34 -5.81 5.02
CA ALA A 71 5.70 -5.52 6.30
C ALA A 71 5.89 -4.05 6.72
N ILE A 72 7.12 -3.51 6.66
CA ILE A 72 7.35 -2.09 6.96
C ILE A 72 6.74 -1.19 5.88
N CYS A 73 6.84 -1.60 4.61
CA CYS A 73 6.21 -0.93 3.47
C CYS A 73 4.71 -0.74 3.68
N ASP A 74 3.99 -1.84 3.94
CA ASP A 74 2.53 -1.78 4.14
C ASP A 74 2.19 -1.01 5.42
N THR A 75 2.95 -1.19 6.51
CA THR A 75 2.72 -0.44 7.76
C THR A 75 2.81 1.06 7.52
N ALA A 76 3.88 1.55 6.90
CA ALA A 76 4.05 2.96 6.56
C ALA A 76 2.93 3.50 5.66
N CYS A 77 2.55 2.73 4.64
CA CYS A 77 1.48 3.11 3.71
C CYS A 77 0.12 3.27 4.42
N PHE A 78 -0.23 2.35 5.32
CA PHE A 78 -1.55 2.26 5.95
C PHE A 78 -1.72 3.06 7.23
N HIS A 79 -0.62 3.45 7.88
CA HIS A 79 -0.64 4.08 9.19
C HIS A 79 -0.08 5.51 9.20
N LEU A 80 0.60 5.93 8.15
CA LEU A 80 1.13 7.29 8.02
C LEU A 80 0.86 7.90 6.65
N PHE A 81 1.36 7.27 5.58
CA PHE A 81 1.45 7.93 4.27
C PHE A 81 0.11 8.26 3.64
N ASP A 82 -0.90 7.39 3.76
CA ASP A 82 -2.25 7.62 3.25
C ASP A 82 -3.01 8.76 3.96
N ARG A 83 -2.51 9.23 5.11
CA ARG A 83 -3.05 10.38 5.86
C ARG A 83 -2.31 11.69 5.57
N THR A 84 -1.29 11.65 4.71
CA THR A 84 -0.55 12.86 4.31
C THR A 84 -1.25 13.54 3.13
N ARG A 85 -1.10 14.87 3.03
CA ARG A 85 -1.55 15.64 1.84
C ARG A 85 -0.84 15.24 0.54
N HIS A 86 0.24 14.47 0.65
CA HIS A 86 1.09 14.07 -0.47
C HIS A 86 0.70 12.71 -1.08
N ALA A 87 -0.13 11.93 -0.40
CA ALA A 87 -0.41 10.52 -0.73
C ALA A 87 -0.74 10.30 -2.21
N TRP A 88 -1.76 10.99 -2.73
CA TRP A 88 -2.19 10.88 -4.13
C TRP A 88 -1.11 11.30 -5.13
N GLY A 89 -0.36 12.36 -4.83
CA GLY A 89 0.73 12.85 -5.68
C GLY A 89 1.94 11.91 -5.73
N THR A 90 2.09 11.06 -4.71
CA THR A 90 3.21 10.12 -4.60
C THR A 90 3.00 8.85 -5.42
N VAL A 91 1.77 8.32 -5.47
CA VAL A 91 1.42 7.10 -6.20
C VAL A 91 2.01 7.03 -7.62
N PRO A 92 1.79 8.00 -8.52
CA PRO A 92 2.30 7.91 -9.89
C PRO A 92 3.83 7.87 -9.95
N LYS A 93 4.53 8.54 -9.02
CA LYS A 93 5.99 8.54 -8.95
C LYS A 93 6.50 7.16 -8.58
N TRP A 94 5.94 6.58 -7.51
CA TRP A 94 6.38 5.28 -7.01
C TRP A 94 5.96 4.12 -7.91
N ALA A 95 4.82 4.21 -8.61
CA ALA A 95 4.37 3.18 -9.54
C ALA A 95 5.35 2.95 -10.70
N ARG A 96 6.23 3.92 -10.99
CA ARG A 96 7.29 3.85 -12.01
C ARG A 96 8.67 3.51 -11.43
N ALA A 97 8.79 3.36 -10.11
CA ALA A 97 10.06 3.10 -9.47
C ALA A 97 10.64 1.74 -9.91
N ARG A 98 11.97 1.69 -10.09
CA ARG A 98 12.68 0.44 -10.40
C ARG A 98 12.78 -0.47 -9.17
N GLY A 99 12.98 0.10 -7.97
CA GLY A 99 13.09 -0.66 -6.73
C GLY A 99 11.79 -1.39 -6.37
N GLU A 100 11.89 -2.66 -5.96
CA GLU A 100 10.73 -3.54 -5.74
C GLU A 100 9.81 -2.99 -4.65
N PHE A 101 10.34 -2.68 -3.46
CA PHE A 101 9.51 -2.21 -2.35
C PHE A 101 9.00 -0.79 -2.55
N LYS A 102 9.76 0.10 -3.18
CA LYS A 102 9.25 1.43 -3.55
C LYS A 102 8.10 1.33 -4.55
N LYS A 103 8.19 0.44 -5.54
CA LYS A 103 7.08 0.17 -6.47
C LYS A 103 5.90 -0.51 -5.77
N ARG A 104 6.16 -1.48 -4.87
CA ARG A 104 5.12 -2.09 -4.02
C ARG A 104 4.37 -1.01 -3.24
N ALA A 105 5.10 -0.07 -2.64
CA ALA A 105 4.55 1.00 -1.81
C ALA A 105 3.55 1.87 -2.57
N ALA A 106 3.73 2.08 -3.87
CA ALA A 106 2.73 2.78 -4.69
C ALA A 106 1.34 2.15 -4.60
N PHE A 107 1.29 0.82 -4.73
CA PHE A 107 0.04 0.07 -4.73
C PHE A 107 -0.46 -0.23 -3.32
N ALA A 108 0.44 -0.42 -2.35
CA ALA A 108 0.05 -0.48 -0.94
C ALA A 108 -0.57 0.85 -0.46
N LEU A 109 -0.03 1.99 -0.91
CA LEU A 109 -0.58 3.31 -0.64
C LEU A 109 -1.95 3.50 -1.28
N LEU A 110 -2.14 3.10 -2.55
CA LEU A 110 -3.47 3.08 -3.19
C LEU A 110 -4.46 2.19 -2.45
N TRP A 111 -4.01 1.04 -1.95
CA TRP A 111 -4.85 0.17 -1.15
C TRP A 111 -5.25 0.85 0.18
N GLY A 112 -4.32 1.48 0.89
CA GLY A 112 -4.62 2.28 2.10
C GLY A 112 -5.62 3.41 1.81
N LEU A 113 -5.38 4.21 0.78
CA LEU A 113 -6.29 5.28 0.32
C LEU A 113 -7.69 4.74 0.00
N SER A 114 -7.78 3.56 -0.62
CA SER A 114 -9.08 2.92 -0.91
C SER A 114 -9.88 2.57 0.34
N GLY A 115 -9.21 2.35 1.48
CA GLY A 115 -9.85 2.12 2.77
C GLY A 115 -10.13 3.38 3.56
N HIS A 116 -9.21 4.34 3.57
CA HIS A 116 -9.19 5.45 4.52
C HIS A 116 -9.55 6.82 3.94
N ASP A 117 -9.32 7.06 2.65
CA ASP A 117 -9.74 8.31 2.02
C ASP A 117 -11.23 8.22 1.64
N LYS A 118 -12.07 8.83 2.47
CA LYS A 118 -13.53 8.87 2.30
C LYS A 118 -14.00 10.09 1.52
N GLU A 119 -13.12 11.07 1.32
CA GLU A 119 -13.45 12.35 0.67
C GLU A 119 -13.04 12.35 -0.80
N ALA A 120 -12.08 11.53 -1.20
CA ALA A 120 -11.68 11.39 -2.60
C ALA A 120 -12.86 10.92 -3.48
N GLU A 121 -13.09 11.70 -4.53
CA GLU A 121 -14.02 11.36 -5.61
C GLU A 121 -13.62 10.08 -6.32
N ASP A 122 -14.61 9.35 -6.83
CA ASP A 122 -14.43 8.10 -7.57
C ASP A 122 -13.45 8.28 -8.75
N GLN A 123 -13.46 9.44 -9.42
CA GLN A 123 -12.58 9.71 -10.55
C GLN A 123 -11.09 9.55 -10.20
N ARG A 124 -10.67 9.89 -8.97
CA ARG A 124 -9.27 9.69 -8.54
C ARG A 124 -8.88 8.22 -8.53
N PHE A 125 -9.80 7.35 -8.12
CA PHE A 125 -9.58 5.91 -8.12
C PHE A 125 -9.63 5.33 -9.53
N VAL A 126 -10.56 5.79 -10.37
CA VAL A 126 -10.60 5.43 -11.80
C VAL A 126 -9.29 5.78 -12.48
N ASP A 127 -8.78 7.00 -12.26
CA ASP A 127 -7.49 7.43 -12.79
C ASP A 127 -6.32 6.60 -12.24
N ALA A 128 -6.42 6.10 -11.01
CA ALA A 128 -5.39 5.25 -10.42
C ALA A 128 -5.37 3.83 -11.00
N LEU A 129 -6.48 3.34 -11.55
CA LEU A 129 -6.54 2.01 -12.18
C LEU A 129 -5.56 1.87 -13.35
N LYS A 130 -5.22 2.95 -14.07
CA LYS A 130 -4.19 2.92 -15.12
C LYS A 130 -2.80 2.55 -14.58
N TRP A 131 -2.49 2.96 -13.35
CA TRP A 131 -1.23 2.59 -12.69
C TRP A 131 -1.24 1.13 -12.26
N ILE A 132 -2.40 0.63 -11.81
CA ILE A 132 -2.60 -0.78 -11.45
C ILE A 132 -2.44 -1.67 -12.69
N GLU A 133 -3.08 -1.31 -13.81
CA GLU A 133 -3.00 -2.05 -15.07
C GLU A 133 -1.55 -2.12 -15.58
N HIS A 134 -0.83 -0.99 -15.57
CA HIS A 134 0.60 -0.98 -15.89
C HIS A 134 1.45 -1.76 -14.88
N GLY A 135 1.13 -1.66 -13.59
CA GLY A 135 1.83 -2.36 -12.51
C GLY A 135 1.66 -3.88 -12.55
N ALA A 136 0.55 -4.38 -13.09
CA ALA A 136 0.24 -5.79 -13.19
C ALA A 136 1.22 -6.57 -14.10
N GLN A 137 1.92 -5.86 -14.98
CA GLN A 137 2.99 -6.40 -15.83
C GLN A 137 4.25 -6.77 -15.04
N ASP A 138 4.36 -6.38 -13.77
CA ASP A 138 5.51 -6.68 -12.93
C ASP A 138 5.45 -8.10 -12.36
N GLU A 139 6.43 -8.94 -12.70
CA GLU A 139 6.45 -10.34 -12.27
C GLU A 139 6.91 -10.53 -10.81
N ARG A 140 7.53 -9.50 -10.22
CA ARG A 140 8.07 -9.58 -8.86
C ARG A 140 6.95 -9.77 -7.86
N LEU A 141 7.10 -10.77 -7.00
CA LEU A 141 6.03 -11.29 -6.14
C LEU A 141 5.39 -10.19 -5.29
N TYR A 142 6.21 -9.31 -4.70
CA TYR A 142 5.69 -8.30 -3.79
C TYR A 142 4.98 -7.16 -4.52
N VAL A 143 5.42 -6.78 -5.72
CA VAL A 143 4.70 -5.79 -6.55
C VAL A 143 3.38 -6.38 -7.02
N LYS A 144 3.42 -7.57 -7.64
CA LYS A 144 2.21 -8.24 -8.15
C LYS A 144 1.12 -8.41 -7.08
N LYS A 145 1.52 -8.79 -5.86
CA LYS A 145 0.58 -8.91 -4.73
C LYS A 145 -0.05 -7.57 -4.34
N SER A 146 0.73 -6.48 -4.25
CA SER A 146 0.14 -5.19 -3.88
C SER A 146 -0.75 -4.61 -4.98
N VAL A 147 -0.45 -4.87 -6.26
CA VAL A 147 -1.32 -4.53 -7.39
C VAL A 147 -2.67 -5.24 -7.27
N ASP A 148 -2.70 -6.55 -7.04
CA ASP A 148 -3.94 -7.31 -6.83
C ASP A 148 -4.75 -6.78 -5.63
N MET A 149 -4.09 -6.55 -4.49
CA MET A 149 -4.77 -6.04 -3.30
C MET A 149 -5.37 -4.65 -3.56
N ALA A 150 -4.66 -3.76 -4.25
CA ALA A 150 -5.13 -2.43 -4.60
C ALA A 150 -6.33 -2.47 -5.55
N LEU A 151 -6.26 -3.28 -6.61
CA LEU A 151 -7.35 -3.45 -7.57
C LEU A 151 -8.64 -3.91 -6.88
N ARG A 152 -8.54 -4.95 -6.04
CA ARG A 152 -9.68 -5.44 -5.28
C ARG A 152 -10.18 -4.44 -4.25
N ALA A 153 -9.30 -3.68 -3.61
CA ALA A 153 -9.71 -2.68 -2.64
C ALA A 153 -10.50 -1.54 -3.28
N ILE A 154 -10.04 -1.03 -4.42
CA ILE A 154 -10.76 -0.03 -5.21
C ILE A 154 -12.14 -0.55 -5.60
N GLY A 155 -12.20 -1.74 -6.22
CA GLY A 155 -13.46 -2.34 -6.67
C GLY A 155 -14.44 -2.71 -5.55
N LYS A 156 -14.02 -2.66 -4.29
CA LYS A 156 -14.85 -2.94 -3.11
C LYS A 156 -15.40 -1.69 -2.43
N ARG A 157 -15.16 -0.49 -2.97
CA ARG A 157 -15.60 0.79 -2.39
C ARG A 157 -17.08 1.08 -2.63
N ASN A 158 -17.52 1.00 -3.88
CA ASN A 158 -18.90 1.28 -4.31
C ASN A 158 -19.15 0.63 -5.69
N ARG A 159 -20.38 0.73 -6.19
CA ARG A 159 -20.82 0.15 -7.48
C ARG A 159 -20.00 0.69 -8.67
N THR A 160 -19.85 2.00 -8.78
CA THR A 160 -19.11 2.67 -9.85
C THR A 160 -17.66 2.17 -9.96
N LEU A 161 -16.96 2.08 -8.83
CA LEU A 161 -15.58 1.62 -8.78
C LEU A 161 -15.47 0.10 -8.93
N ASN A 162 -16.50 -0.65 -8.56
CA ASN A 162 -16.56 -2.09 -8.83
C ASN A 162 -16.57 -2.36 -10.33
N ASP A 163 -17.45 -1.69 -11.07
CA ASP A 163 -17.55 -1.85 -12.53
C ASP A 163 -16.23 -1.47 -13.21
N ALA A 164 -15.67 -0.31 -12.88
CA ALA A 164 -14.38 0.13 -13.43
C ALA A 164 -13.22 -0.83 -13.11
N ALA A 165 -13.17 -1.36 -11.88
CA ALA A 165 -12.14 -2.33 -11.48
C ALA A 165 -12.33 -3.69 -12.17
N ARG A 166 -13.58 -4.13 -12.39
CA ARG A 166 -13.88 -5.37 -13.11
C ARG A 166 -13.49 -5.27 -14.58
N ASP A 167 -13.70 -4.13 -15.22
CA ASP A 167 -13.25 -3.90 -16.61
C ASP A 167 -11.73 -4.04 -16.75
N VAL A 168 -10.97 -3.44 -15.82
CA VAL A 168 -9.51 -3.59 -15.77
C VAL A 168 -9.14 -5.05 -15.50
N ALA A 169 -9.79 -5.69 -14.52
CA ALA A 169 -9.52 -7.08 -14.17
C ALA A 169 -9.81 -8.04 -15.34
N ALA A 170 -10.83 -7.78 -16.16
CA ALA A 170 -11.15 -8.53 -17.37
C ALA A 170 -10.06 -8.39 -18.45
N ARG A 171 -9.58 -7.17 -18.72
CA ARG A 171 -8.44 -6.95 -19.63
C ARG A 171 -7.18 -7.68 -19.16
N LEU A 172 -6.86 -7.55 -17.87
CA LEU A 172 -5.72 -8.24 -17.27
C LEU A 172 -5.86 -9.76 -17.35
N ALA A 173 -7.07 -10.31 -17.12
CA ALA A 173 -7.32 -11.75 -17.17
C ALA A 173 -7.08 -12.34 -18.58
N ALA A 174 -7.39 -11.57 -19.62
CA ALA A 174 -7.22 -11.94 -21.03
C ALA A 174 -5.78 -11.76 -21.54
N ASP A 175 -4.91 -11.11 -20.78
CA ASP A 175 -3.50 -10.91 -21.14
C ASP A 175 -2.77 -12.28 -21.20
N PRO A 176 -1.95 -12.54 -22.24
CA PRO A 176 -1.20 -13.80 -22.34
C PRO A 176 -0.08 -13.94 -21.29
N ALA A 177 0.38 -12.84 -20.71
CA ALA A 177 1.42 -12.86 -19.69
C ALA A 177 0.88 -13.36 -18.34
N ARG A 178 1.70 -14.16 -17.64
CA ARG A 178 1.29 -14.84 -16.41
C ARG A 178 0.94 -13.88 -15.27
N ALA A 179 1.72 -12.81 -15.09
CA ALA A 179 1.52 -11.88 -13.97
C ALA A 179 0.21 -11.08 -14.10
N PRO A 180 -0.08 -10.39 -15.22
CA PRO A 180 -1.37 -9.74 -15.47
C PRO A 180 -2.56 -10.70 -15.37
N SER A 181 -2.48 -11.85 -16.05
CA SER A 181 -3.57 -12.84 -16.06
C SER A 181 -3.89 -13.39 -14.67
N TRP A 182 -2.87 -13.53 -13.81
CA TRP A 182 -3.07 -13.93 -12.43
C TRP A 182 -3.80 -12.85 -11.62
N VAL A 183 -3.37 -11.58 -11.75
CA VAL A 183 -4.01 -10.44 -11.07
C VAL A 183 -5.48 -10.31 -11.50
N GLY A 184 -5.73 -10.30 -12.81
CA GLY A 184 -7.08 -10.15 -13.37
C GLY A 184 -8.04 -11.25 -12.91
N ARG A 185 -7.66 -12.52 -13.05
CA ARG A 185 -8.50 -13.66 -12.63
C ARG A 185 -8.72 -13.73 -11.13
N HIS A 186 -7.75 -13.31 -10.33
CA HIS A 186 -7.90 -13.27 -8.88
C HIS A 186 -8.84 -12.12 -8.45
N ALA A 187 -8.67 -10.93 -9.03
CA ALA A 187 -9.53 -9.78 -8.76
C ALA A 187 -10.99 -10.03 -9.18
N LEU A 188 -11.24 -10.51 -10.41
CA LEU A 188 -12.60 -10.80 -10.88
C LEU A 188 -13.36 -11.73 -9.94
N ARG A 189 -12.73 -12.84 -9.56
CA ARG A 189 -13.34 -13.85 -8.68
C ARG A 189 -13.86 -13.26 -7.36
N GLU A 190 -13.13 -12.32 -6.78
CA GLU A 190 -13.58 -11.65 -5.55
C GLU A 190 -14.59 -10.55 -5.82
N LEU A 191 -14.33 -9.70 -6.83
CA LEU A 191 -15.17 -8.55 -7.14
C LEU A 191 -16.57 -8.97 -7.61
N GLU A 192 -16.69 -10.12 -8.27
CA GLU A 192 -17.95 -10.71 -8.74
C GLU A 192 -18.62 -11.63 -7.72
N SER A 193 -17.96 -11.90 -6.59
CA SER A 193 -18.54 -12.77 -5.57
C SER A 193 -19.86 -12.18 -5.04
N GLU A 194 -20.83 -13.05 -4.77
CA GLU A 194 -22.12 -12.67 -4.18
C GLU A 194 -21.92 -11.81 -2.91
N ARG A 195 -20.95 -12.19 -2.07
CA ARG A 195 -20.60 -11.42 -0.86
C ARG A 195 -20.22 -9.97 -1.16
N VAL A 196 -19.45 -9.71 -2.22
CA VAL A 196 -19.09 -8.34 -2.60
C VAL A 196 -20.28 -7.64 -3.24
N GLN A 197 -20.96 -8.29 -4.19
CA GLN A 197 -22.08 -7.70 -4.93
C GLN A 197 -23.26 -7.32 -4.03
N THR A 198 -23.58 -8.13 -3.01
CA THR A 198 -24.66 -7.82 -2.04
C THR A 198 -24.31 -6.66 -1.11
N ARG A 199 -23.02 -6.38 -0.90
CA ARG A 199 -22.56 -5.31 0.01
C ARG A 199 -22.49 -3.93 -0.67
N LEU A 200 -22.41 -3.88 -2.02
CA LEU A 200 -22.21 -2.66 -2.82
C LEU A 200 -23.52 -2.03 -3.26
#